data_AF-A0A970GA69-F1
#
_entry.id   AF-A0A970GA69-F1
#
_cell.length_a   1.000
_cell.length_b   1.000
_cell.length_c   1.000
_cell.angle_alpha   90.00
_cell.angle_beta   90.00
_cell.angle_gamma   90.00
#
_symmetry.space_group_name_H-M   'P 1'
#
loop_
_entity.id
_entity.type
_entity.pdbx_description
1 polymer ?
#
loop_
_entity_poly.entity_id
_entity_poly.type
_entity_poly.pdbx_seq_one_letter_code
_entity_poly.pdbx_strand_id
1 'polypeptide(L)'
;MDSAKELRWIRILLLIIALAVVASILKTLKSIFIPLIFSIFLLFLFAPLINYLKKHKFPMVLILLITLVIIAVFLGLVILLIYAASNSLINGLPRYEDKFNALIAKGTEYLQNLATNWNINTENISIANIAQIISSGFISIPQFISNTVNTLVSIIQNIFLIIFFLIFLLLEIEKLPLRLRKATSKLSKEQTLDILQNIEKQIQNYLTIRTLVNLSAALLCMLWMLIFGVDFILVCGILLFVLDFIPDVGSVISSAIPILIYLLQ
;
A
#
# COMPACT_ATOMS: atom_id res chain seq x y z
N MET A 1 -15.36 -24.97 -47.69
CA MET A 1 -15.11 -25.21 -46.25
C MET A 1 -14.03 -24.27 -45.69
N ASP A 2 -13.30 -23.53 -46.54
CA ASP A 2 -12.21 -22.63 -46.11
C ASP A 2 -12.66 -21.25 -45.60
N SER A 3 -13.75 -20.68 -46.14
CA SER A 3 -14.20 -19.34 -45.73
C SER A 3 -14.57 -19.23 -44.23
N ALA A 4 -15.07 -20.31 -43.63
CA ALA A 4 -15.41 -20.34 -42.20
C ALA A 4 -14.14 -20.39 -41.31
N LYS A 5 -13.05 -20.98 -41.81
CA LYS A 5 -11.76 -20.98 -41.12
C LYS A 5 -11.10 -19.61 -41.22
N GLU A 6 -11.12 -18.98 -42.40
CA GLU A 6 -10.57 -17.64 -42.61
C GLU A 6 -11.28 -16.58 -41.75
N LEU A 7 -12.62 -16.62 -41.66
CA LEU A 7 -13.39 -15.73 -40.78
C LEU A 7 -13.05 -15.90 -39.29
N ARG A 8 -12.76 -17.13 -38.84
CA ARG A 8 -12.31 -17.39 -37.46
C ARG A 8 -10.92 -16.79 -37.21
N TRP A 9 -9.99 -16.95 -38.14
CA TRP A 9 -8.65 -16.38 -38.03
C TRP A 9 -8.66 -14.85 -38.04
N ILE A 10 -9.43 -14.22 -38.94
CA ILE A 10 -9.61 -12.77 -38.97
C ILE A 10 -10.21 -12.28 -37.65
N ARG A 11 -11.22 -12.97 -37.10
CA ARG A 11 -11.81 -12.60 -35.80
C ARG A 11 -10.79 -12.67 -34.67
N ILE A 12 -9.95 -13.72 -34.64
CA ILE A 12 -8.91 -13.88 -33.61
C ILE A 12 -7.86 -12.77 -33.73
N LEU A 13 -7.37 -12.48 -34.95
CA LEU A 13 -6.42 -11.41 -35.20
C LEU A 13 -6.99 -10.03 -34.81
N LEU A 14 -8.24 -9.75 -35.17
CA LEU A 14 -8.93 -8.53 -34.76
C LEU A 14 -9.09 -8.45 -33.24
N LEU A 15 -9.37 -9.56 -32.55
CA LEU A 15 -9.45 -9.60 -31.09
C LEU A 15 -8.10 -9.28 -30.44
N ILE A 16 -7.00 -9.82 -30.96
CA ILE A 16 -5.65 -9.55 -30.45
C ILE A 16 -5.31 -8.06 -30.62
N ILE A 17 -5.59 -7.50 -31.80
CA ILE A 17 -5.36 -6.07 -32.07
C ILE A 17 -6.24 -5.20 -31.17
N ALA A 18 -7.53 -5.52 -31.06
CA ALA A 18 -8.46 -4.79 -30.18
C ALA A 18 -8.01 -4.83 -28.72
N LEU A 19 -7.55 -5.99 -28.22
CA LEU A 19 -7.04 -6.13 -26.86
C LEU A 19 -5.79 -5.27 -26.64
N ALA A 20 -4.86 -5.26 -27.61
CA ALA A 20 -3.66 -4.43 -27.54
C ALA A 20 -3.97 -2.93 -27.55
N VAL A 21 -4.92 -2.50 -28.40
CA VAL A 21 -5.38 -1.10 -28.44
C VAL A 21 -6.05 -0.70 -27.12
N VAL A 22 -6.94 -1.54 -26.60
CA VAL A 22 -7.60 -1.31 -25.30
C VAL A 22 -6.56 -1.23 -24.18
N ALA A 23 -5.57 -2.12 -24.16
CA ALA A 23 -4.47 -2.08 -23.19
C ALA A 23 -3.64 -0.80 -23.31
N SER A 24 -3.36 -0.33 -24.53
CA SER A 24 -2.64 0.93 -24.77
C SER A 24 -3.43 2.15 -24.29
N ILE A 25 -4.74 2.17 -24.54
CA ILE A 25 -5.65 3.22 -24.06
C ILE A 25 -5.70 3.22 -22.53
N LEU A 26 -5.88 2.04 -21.91
CA LEU A 26 -5.88 1.89 -20.45
C LEU A 26 -4.56 2.33 -19.82
N LYS A 27 -3.42 2.00 -20.44
CA LYS A 27 -2.09 2.44 -20.00
C LYS A 27 -1.96 3.96 -20.05
N THR A 28 -2.48 4.59 -21.11
CA THR A 28 -2.45 6.04 -21.29
C THR A 28 -3.37 6.75 -20.30
N LEU A 29 -4.56 6.20 -20.07
CA LEU A 29 -5.57 6.76 -19.16
C LEU A 29 -5.37 6.32 -17.70
N LYS A 30 -4.27 5.62 -17.37
CA LYS A 30 -3.95 5.16 -16.02
C LYS A 30 -4.01 6.30 -14.99
N SER A 31 -3.56 7.49 -15.36
CA SER A 31 -3.57 8.70 -14.51
C SER A 31 -4.99 9.16 -14.14
N ILE A 32 -6.00 8.77 -14.90
CA ILE A 32 -7.41 9.09 -14.67
C ILE A 32 -8.12 7.92 -13.99
N PHE A 33 -7.92 6.70 -14.49
CA PHE A 33 -8.57 5.50 -13.97
C PHE A 33 -8.14 5.18 -12.54
N ILE A 34 -6.87 5.36 -12.18
CA ILE A 34 -6.41 5.10 -10.81
C ILE A 34 -7.17 6.00 -9.81
N PRO A 35 -7.16 7.34 -9.93
CA PRO A 35 -7.94 8.19 -9.04
C PRO A 35 -9.43 7.86 -9.02
N LEU A 36 -10.03 7.55 -10.17
CA LEU A 36 -11.44 7.18 -10.27
C LEU A 36 -11.75 5.93 -9.46
N ILE A 37 -10.94 4.87 -9.60
CA ILE A 37 -11.12 3.61 -8.85
C ILE A 37 -10.98 3.87 -7.34
N PHE A 38 -9.97 4.65 -6.92
CA PHE A 38 -9.82 5.05 -5.52
C PHE A 38 -11.03 5.85 -5.01
N SER A 39 -11.61 6.71 -5.85
CA SER A 39 -12.80 7.49 -5.49
C SER A 39 -14.03 6.61 -5.31
N ILE A 40 -14.23 5.62 -6.19
CA ILE A 40 -15.31 4.63 -6.05
C ILE A 40 -15.09 3.79 -4.78
N PHE A 41 -13.85 3.40 -4.51
CA PHE A 41 -13.50 2.69 -3.29
C PHE A 41 -13.79 3.53 -2.04
N LEU A 42 -13.38 4.80 -2.01
CA LEU A 42 -13.70 5.72 -0.92
C LEU A 42 -15.21 5.95 -0.78
N LEU A 43 -15.94 6.03 -1.90
CA LEU A 43 -17.39 6.14 -1.89
C LEU A 43 -18.04 4.95 -1.17
N PHE A 44 -17.62 3.72 -1.47
CA PHE A 44 -18.12 2.52 -0.79
C PHE A 44 -17.68 2.43 0.67
N LEU A 45 -16.46 2.88 0.98
CA LEU A 45 -15.95 2.97 2.35
C LEU A 45 -16.78 3.94 3.20
N PHE A 46 -17.09 5.12 2.66
CA PHE A 46 -17.86 6.16 3.34
C PHE A 46 -19.37 6.01 3.18
N ALA A 47 -19.85 5.03 2.40
CA ALA A 47 -21.27 4.76 2.23
C ALA A 47 -22.08 4.63 3.53
N PRO A 48 -21.60 3.97 4.62
CA PRO A 48 -22.40 3.85 5.83
C PRO A 48 -22.51 5.19 6.56
N LEU A 49 -21.43 5.99 6.56
CA LEU A 49 -21.42 7.35 7.09
C LEU A 49 -22.37 8.26 6.29
N ILE A 50 -22.28 8.21 4.96
CA ILE A 50 -23.13 9.00 4.06
C ILE A 50 -24.60 8.64 4.28
N ASN A 51 -24.93 7.35 4.30
CA ASN A 51 -26.30 6.86 4.51
C ASN A 51 -26.83 7.25 5.90
N TYR A 52 -25.99 7.18 6.93
CA TYR A 52 -26.32 7.62 8.27
C TYR A 52 -26.66 9.12 8.30
N LEU A 53 -25.79 9.98 7.76
CA LEU A 53 -26.03 11.43 7.71
C LEU A 53 -27.25 11.79 6.86
N LYS A 54 -27.48 11.09 5.74
CA LYS A 54 -28.70 11.27 4.93
C LYS A 54 -29.96 10.90 5.70
N LYS A 55 -29.95 9.81 6.46
CA LYS A 55 -31.08 9.39 7.31
C LYS A 55 -31.42 10.47 8.35
N HIS A 56 -30.42 11.20 8.83
CA HIS A 56 -30.58 12.34 9.73
C HIS A 56 -30.91 13.68 9.02
N LYS A 57 -31.26 13.63 7.72
CA LYS A 57 -31.67 14.80 6.90
C LYS A 57 -30.60 15.90 6.76
N PHE A 58 -29.32 15.56 6.89
CA PHE A 58 -28.25 16.52 6.57
C PHE A 58 -28.28 16.89 5.08
N PRO A 59 -28.10 18.18 4.72
CA PRO A 59 -28.03 18.57 3.32
C PRO A 59 -26.76 18.01 2.67
N MET A 60 -26.85 17.69 1.38
CA MET A 60 -25.79 16.99 0.64
C MET A 60 -24.42 17.69 0.73
N VAL A 61 -24.42 19.04 0.75
CA VAL A 61 -23.21 19.85 0.89
C VAL A 61 -22.51 19.61 2.24
N LEU A 62 -23.26 19.47 3.34
CA LEU A 62 -22.67 19.16 4.65
C LEU A 62 -22.07 17.76 4.68
N ILE A 63 -22.75 16.78 4.09
CA ILE A 63 -22.26 15.39 4.01
C ILE A 63 -20.94 15.34 3.25
N LEU A 64 -20.85 16.08 2.14
CA LEU A 64 -19.64 16.21 1.35
C LEU A 64 -18.52 16.85 2.17
N LEU A 65 -18.79 17.99 2.82
CA LEU A 65 -17.80 18.67 3.67
C LEU A 65 -17.29 17.78 4.80
N ILE A 66 -18.19 17.11 5.52
CA ILE A 66 -17.82 16.19 6.61
C ILE A 66 -16.94 15.05 6.07
N THR A 67 -17.34 14.43 4.96
CA THR A 67 -16.56 13.36 4.32
C THR A 67 -15.16 13.85 3.92
N LEU A 68 -15.06 15.02 3.30
CA LEU A 68 -13.76 15.60 2.93
C LEU A 68 -12.89 15.93 4.13
N VAL A 69 -13.46 16.48 5.20
CA VAL A 69 -12.72 16.79 6.43
C VAL A 69 -12.21 15.51 7.07
N ILE A 70 -13.03 14.45 7.15
CA ILE A 70 -12.58 13.16 7.71
C ILE A 70 -11.43 12.58 6.89
N ILE A 71 -11.54 12.60 5.56
CA ILE A 71 -10.46 12.14 4.66
C ILE A 71 -9.20 12.97 4.87
N ALA A 72 -9.31 14.31 4.89
CA ALA A 72 -8.18 15.21 5.06
C ALA A 72 -7.48 15.03 6.42
N VAL A 73 -8.25 14.90 7.51
CA VAL A 73 -7.71 14.65 8.85
C VAL A 73 -7.02 13.29 8.91
N PHE A 74 -7.66 12.24 8.39
CA PHE A 74 -7.07 10.90 8.37
C PHE A 74 -5.74 10.87 7.59
N LEU A 75 -5.71 11.45 6.39
CA LEU A 75 -4.50 11.53 5.58
C LEU A 75 -3.43 12.39 6.25
N GLY A 76 -3.81 13.53 6.83
CA GLY A 76 -2.88 14.40 7.58
C GLY A 76 -2.23 13.66 8.74
N LEU A 77 -3.00 12.88 9.51
CA LEU A 77 -2.48 12.04 10.57
C LEU A 77 -1.51 10.98 10.03
N VAL A 78 -1.89 10.25 8.98
CA VAL A 78 -1.03 9.23 8.36
C VAL A 78 0.29 9.84 7.87
N ILE A 79 0.24 11.00 7.21
CA ILE A 79 1.43 11.72 6.73
C ILE A 79 2.32 12.14 7.89
N LEU A 80 1.73 12.72 8.94
CA LEU A 80 2.46 13.17 10.12
C LEU A 80 3.17 11.99 10.81
N LEU A 81 2.45 10.87 10.97
CA LEU A 81 2.98 9.66 11.58
C LEU A 81 4.13 9.07 10.74
N ILE A 82 3.97 8.97 9.42
CA ILE A 82 5.02 8.49 8.52
C ILE A 82 6.23 9.44 8.52
N TYR A 83 6.00 10.75 8.50
CA TYR A 83 7.06 11.74 8.55
C TYR A 83 7.85 11.65 9.86
N ALA A 84 7.17 11.62 11.00
CA ALA A 84 7.80 11.46 12.31
C ALA A 84 8.57 10.14 12.40
N ALA A 85 7.99 9.05 11.90
CA ALA A 85 8.60 7.74 11.83
C ALA A 85 9.91 7.77 11.01
N SER A 86 9.84 8.36 9.82
CA SER A 86 10.99 8.48 8.91
C SER A 86 12.10 9.33 9.51
N ASN A 87 11.77 10.47 10.11
CA ASN A 87 12.76 11.37 10.70
C ASN A 87 13.45 10.73 11.90
N SER A 88 12.69 10.03 12.75
CA SER A 88 13.25 9.31 13.90
C SER A 88 14.21 8.21 13.44
N LEU A 89 13.86 7.47 12.39
CA LEU A 89 14.69 6.38 11.87
C LEU A 89 15.94 6.91 11.18
N ILE A 90 15.82 7.92 10.30
CA ILE A 90 16.95 8.53 9.58
C ILE A 90 17.97 9.14 10.55
N ASN A 91 17.53 9.87 11.57
CA ASN A 91 18.43 10.50 12.54
C ASN A 91 19.07 9.47 13.49
N GLY A 92 18.38 8.36 13.74
CA GLY A 92 18.89 7.26 14.56
C GLY A 92 19.85 6.32 13.83
N LEU A 93 19.73 6.24 12.51
CA LEU A 93 20.40 5.24 11.68
C LEU A 93 21.94 5.24 11.73
N PRO A 94 22.64 6.40 11.77
CA PRO A 94 24.11 6.42 11.79
C PRO A 94 24.70 5.59 12.93
N ARG A 95 24.05 5.59 14.10
CA ARG A 95 24.48 4.76 15.26
C ARG A 95 24.44 3.27 14.97
N TYR A 96 23.48 2.82 14.15
CA TYR A 96 23.35 1.42 13.77
C TYR A 96 24.25 1.06 12.59
N GLU A 97 24.60 2.03 11.74
CA GLU A 97 25.58 1.85 10.66
C GLU A 97 26.96 1.47 11.22
N ASP A 98 27.43 2.20 12.23
CA ASP A 98 28.72 1.92 12.88
C ASP A 98 28.73 0.52 13.51
N LYS A 99 27.64 0.15 14.21
CA LYS A 99 27.51 -1.18 14.82
C LYS A 99 27.38 -2.30 13.78
N PHE A 100 26.66 -2.04 12.70
CA PHE A 100 26.52 -2.98 11.58
C PHE A 100 27.88 -3.24 10.94
N ASN A 101 28.63 -2.19 10.62
CA ASN A 101 29.97 -2.30 10.06
C ASN A 101 30.93 -3.04 11.01
N ALA A 102 30.82 -2.81 12.32
CA ALA A 102 31.61 -3.54 13.32
C ALA A 102 31.23 -5.03 13.41
N LEU A 103 29.95 -5.37 13.31
CA LEU A 103 29.46 -6.76 13.26
C LEU A 103 29.96 -7.48 12.01
N ILE A 104 29.91 -6.83 10.85
CA ILE A 104 30.44 -7.36 9.60
C ILE A 104 31.95 -7.56 9.72
N ALA A 105 32.70 -6.59 10.24
CA ALA A 105 34.14 -6.72 10.45
C ALA A 105 34.48 -7.94 11.34
N LYS A 106 33.81 -8.09 12.49
CA LYS A 106 34.00 -9.25 13.37
C LYS A 106 33.64 -10.58 12.71
N GLY A 107 32.55 -10.61 11.94
CA GLY A 107 32.15 -11.80 11.19
C GLY A 107 33.18 -12.19 10.14
N THR A 108 33.73 -11.21 9.42
CA THR A 108 34.77 -11.44 8.40
C THR A 108 36.07 -11.93 9.02
N GLU A 109 36.47 -11.39 10.18
CA GLU A 109 37.64 -11.83 10.94
C GLU A 109 37.46 -13.26 11.45
N TYR A 110 36.28 -13.61 11.99
CA TYR A 110 35.97 -14.96 12.43
C TYR A 110 36.00 -15.98 11.27
N LEU A 111 35.42 -15.62 10.13
CA LEU A 111 35.46 -16.46 8.93
C LEU A 111 36.87 -16.62 8.37
N GLN A 112 37.69 -15.55 8.41
CA GLN A 112 39.08 -15.60 7.99
C GLN A 112 39.89 -16.52 8.92
N ASN A 113 39.71 -16.39 10.24
CA ASN A 113 40.36 -17.25 11.24
C ASN A 113 39.94 -18.73 11.11
N LEU A 114 38.67 -19.01 10.81
CA LEU A 114 38.20 -20.37 10.55
C LEU A 114 38.82 -20.95 9.26
N ALA A 115 38.88 -20.14 8.20
CA ALA A 115 39.44 -20.57 6.93
C ALA A 115 40.95 -20.85 7.02
N THR A 116 41.70 -20.04 7.78
CA THR A 116 43.11 -20.31 8.08
C THR A 116 43.28 -21.58 8.92
N ASN A 117 42.41 -21.81 9.90
CA ASN A 117 42.45 -23.01 10.75
C ASN A 117 42.14 -24.31 9.97
N TRP A 118 41.34 -24.21 8.90
CA TRP A 118 40.95 -25.34 8.06
C TRP A 118 41.75 -25.42 6.75
N ASN A 119 42.81 -24.60 6.62
CA ASN A 119 43.73 -24.55 5.48
C ASN A 119 43.01 -24.32 4.12
N ILE A 120 41.91 -23.56 4.14
CA ILE A 120 41.13 -23.20 2.97
C ILE A 120 41.79 -21.97 2.33
N ASN A 121 42.23 -22.08 1.07
CA ASN A 121 42.79 -20.94 0.33
C ASN A 121 41.73 -19.84 0.14
N THR A 122 41.78 -18.81 0.99
CA THR A 122 40.88 -17.66 0.97
C THR A 122 41.22 -16.63 -0.11
N GLU A 123 42.31 -16.79 -0.84
CA GLU A 123 42.69 -15.86 -1.93
C GLU A 123 41.62 -15.76 -3.03
N ASN A 124 40.82 -16.83 -3.23
CA ASN A 124 39.70 -16.84 -4.18
C ASN A 124 38.35 -16.43 -3.57
N ILE A 125 38.24 -16.41 -2.24
CA ILE A 125 37.02 -15.98 -1.54
C ILE A 125 37.28 -14.59 -1.03
N SER A 126 36.94 -13.59 -1.84
CA SER A 126 37.04 -12.18 -1.43
C SER A 126 36.00 -11.88 -0.34
N ILE A 127 36.27 -12.30 0.89
CA ILE A 127 35.46 -12.02 2.08
C ILE A 127 35.22 -10.50 2.22
N ALA A 128 36.18 -9.69 1.78
CA ALA A 128 36.07 -8.24 1.64
C ALA A 128 34.94 -7.80 0.67
N ASN A 129 34.77 -8.49 -0.47
CA ASN A 129 33.69 -8.18 -1.42
C ASN A 129 32.32 -8.56 -0.82
N ILE A 130 32.23 -9.65 -0.06
CA ILE A 130 30.99 -10.03 0.64
C ILE A 130 30.64 -8.99 1.72
N ALA A 131 31.64 -8.56 2.50
CA ALA A 131 31.49 -7.51 3.50
C ALA A 131 30.99 -6.20 2.87
N GLN A 132 31.54 -5.82 1.73
CA GLN A 132 31.15 -4.62 0.99
C GLN A 132 29.73 -4.71 0.41
N ILE A 133 29.33 -5.88 -0.13
CA ILE A 133 27.96 -6.12 -0.61
C ILE A 133 26.97 -6.03 0.55
N ILE A 134 27.28 -6.61 1.71
CA ILE A 134 26.39 -6.56 2.87
C ILE A 134 26.29 -5.14 3.45
N SER A 135 27.41 -4.42 3.53
CA SER A 135 27.49 -3.03 4.01
C SER A 135 26.73 -2.06 3.09
N SER A 136 26.88 -2.22 1.77
CA SER A 136 26.13 -1.41 0.79
C SER A 136 24.62 -1.67 0.83
N GLY A 137 24.19 -2.89 1.18
CA GLY A 137 22.78 -3.20 1.44
C GLY A 137 22.20 -2.40 2.61
N PHE A 138 22.95 -2.21 3.68
CA PHE A 138 22.51 -1.41 4.84
C PHE A 138 22.35 0.08 4.51
N ILE A 139 23.30 0.64 3.74
CA ILE A 139 23.25 2.04 3.25
C ILE A 139 22.02 2.28 2.36
N SER A 140 21.49 1.23 1.73
CA SER A 140 20.30 1.33 0.87
C SER A 140 18.97 1.42 1.65
N ILE A 141 18.94 1.08 2.95
CA ILE A 141 17.71 1.05 3.76
C ILE A 141 17.10 2.46 3.95
N PRO A 142 17.85 3.51 4.32
CA PRO A 142 17.34 4.88 4.35
C PRO A 142 16.78 5.34 3.01
N GLN A 143 17.46 4.99 1.92
CA GLN A 143 17.01 5.36 0.57
C GLN A 143 15.71 4.64 0.22
N PHE A 144 15.57 3.35 0.56
CA PHE A 144 14.34 2.60 0.37
C PHE A 144 13.17 3.20 1.16
N ILE A 145 13.40 3.56 2.43
CA ILE A 145 12.40 4.21 3.28
C ILE A 145 12.03 5.57 2.68
N SER A 146 13.01 6.41 2.33
CA SER A 146 12.77 7.72 1.71
C SER A 146 11.98 7.60 0.40
N ASN A 147 12.36 6.66 -0.48
CA ASN A 147 11.64 6.39 -1.73
C ASN A 147 10.21 5.90 -1.49
N THR A 148 9.99 5.06 -0.48
CA THR A 148 8.66 4.57 -0.10
C THR A 148 7.79 5.72 0.41
N VAL A 149 8.33 6.55 1.29
CA VAL A 149 7.65 7.76 1.82
C VAL A 149 7.33 8.73 0.68
N ASN A 150 8.29 8.99 -0.21
CA ASN A 150 8.08 9.84 -1.38
C ASN A 150 7.02 9.27 -2.32
N THR A 151 6.97 7.94 -2.49
CA THR A 151 5.91 7.28 -3.27
C THR A 151 4.55 7.48 -2.62
N LEU A 152 4.42 7.32 -1.29
CA LEU A 152 3.18 7.59 -0.57
C LEU A 152 2.76 9.07 -0.69
N VAL A 153 3.70 10.00 -0.54
CA VAL A 153 3.48 11.44 -0.75
C VAL A 153 3.05 11.74 -2.19
N SER A 154 3.60 11.05 -3.20
CA SER A 154 3.20 11.24 -4.60
C SER A 154 1.79 10.73 -4.89
N ILE A 155 1.34 9.66 -4.22
CA ILE A 155 -0.05 9.19 -4.30
C ILE A 155 -0.98 10.28 -3.71
N ILE A 156 -0.56 10.93 -2.63
CA ILE A 156 -1.26 12.07 -2.04
C ILE A 156 -1.24 13.31 -2.94
N GLN A 157 -0.23 13.53 -3.76
CA GLN A 157 -0.28 14.63 -4.76
C GLN A 157 -1.40 14.41 -5.79
N ASN A 158 -1.78 13.15 -6.05
CA ASN A 158 -2.94 12.81 -6.89
C ASN A 158 -4.28 12.88 -6.13
N ILE A 159 -4.28 13.25 -4.84
CA ILE A 159 -5.50 13.33 -4.02
C ILE A 159 -6.48 14.35 -4.56
N PHE A 160 -6.00 15.40 -5.25
CA PHE A 160 -6.87 16.39 -5.87
C PHE A 160 -7.84 15.73 -6.86
N LEU A 161 -7.34 14.86 -7.76
CA LEU A 161 -8.18 14.14 -8.71
C LEU A 161 -9.08 13.12 -8.01
N ILE A 162 -8.59 12.45 -6.96
CA ILE A 162 -9.41 11.52 -6.16
C ILE A 162 -10.57 12.28 -5.50
N ILE A 163 -10.29 13.39 -4.84
CA ILE A 163 -11.30 14.23 -4.19
C ILE A 163 -12.27 14.78 -5.22
N PHE A 164 -11.78 15.25 -6.37
CA PHE A 164 -12.61 15.71 -7.48
C PHE A 164 -13.59 14.62 -7.93
N PHE A 165 -13.10 13.43 -8.28
CA PHE A 165 -13.97 12.33 -8.69
C PHE A 165 -14.91 11.88 -7.56
N LEU A 166 -14.44 11.85 -6.32
CA LEU A 166 -15.27 11.53 -5.16
C LEU A 166 -16.43 12.52 -5.03
N ILE A 167 -16.17 13.84 -5.16
CA ILE A 167 -17.22 14.88 -5.14
C ILE A 167 -18.25 14.62 -6.24
N PHE A 168 -17.82 14.38 -7.48
CA PHE A 168 -18.73 14.09 -8.59
C PHE A 168 -19.55 12.82 -8.34
N LEU A 169 -18.90 11.74 -7.89
CA LEU A 169 -19.57 10.49 -7.56
C LEU A 169 -20.57 10.65 -6.40
N LEU A 170 -20.21 11.42 -5.38
CA LEU A 170 -21.09 11.72 -4.25
C LEU A 170 -22.33 12.47 -4.73
N LEU A 171 -22.15 13.54 -5.52
CA LEU A 171 -23.26 14.32 -6.08
C LEU A 171 -24.14 13.49 -7.02
N GLU A 172 -23.56 12.53 -7.73
CA GLU A 172 -24.28 11.67 -8.65
C GLU A 172 -24.96 10.48 -7.95
N ILE A 173 -24.56 10.10 -6.73
CA ILE A 173 -25.05 8.88 -6.06
C ILE A 173 -26.57 8.85 -5.86
N GLU A 174 -27.22 10.01 -5.76
CA GLU A 174 -28.68 10.11 -5.63
C GLU A 174 -29.41 9.79 -6.94
N LYS A 175 -28.75 10.07 -8.08
CA LYS A 175 -29.31 9.91 -9.42
C LYS A 175 -28.85 8.61 -10.07
N LEU A 176 -27.75 8.04 -9.60
CA LEU A 176 -27.15 6.79 -10.07
C LEU A 176 -28.16 5.63 -10.12
N PRO A 177 -28.95 5.35 -9.07
CA PRO A 177 -29.96 4.30 -9.11
C PRO A 177 -31.01 4.54 -10.19
N LEU A 178 -31.44 5.80 -10.40
CA LEU A 178 -32.42 6.16 -11.42
C LEU A 178 -31.87 6.05 -12.84
N ARG A 179 -30.58 6.36 -13.06
CA ARG A 179 -29.91 6.22 -14.36
C ARG A 179 -29.59 4.76 -14.68
N LEU A 180 -29.10 3.99 -13.71
CA LEU A 180 -28.90 2.55 -13.84
C LEU A 180 -30.22 1.85 -14.18
N ARG A 181 -31.32 2.20 -13.50
CA ARG A 181 -32.68 1.71 -13.82
C ARG A 181 -33.12 1.94 -15.27
N LYS A 182 -32.67 3.04 -15.90
CA LYS A 182 -32.99 3.33 -17.31
C LYS A 182 -32.06 2.60 -18.28
N ALA A 183 -30.84 2.25 -17.87
CA ALA A 183 -29.84 1.59 -18.70
C ALA A 183 -29.95 0.05 -18.67
N THR A 184 -30.32 -0.55 -17.55
CA THR A 184 -30.53 -2.02 -17.43
C THR A 184 -31.99 -2.39 -17.63
N SER A 185 -32.38 -2.70 -18.87
CA SER A 185 -33.74 -3.12 -19.23
C SER A 185 -34.04 -4.61 -18.96
N LYS A 186 -33.05 -5.42 -18.56
CA LYS A 186 -33.17 -6.91 -18.53
C LYS A 186 -32.72 -7.63 -17.25
N LEU A 187 -31.97 -7.00 -16.36
CA LEU A 187 -31.67 -7.57 -15.03
C LEU A 187 -32.79 -7.18 -14.07
N SER A 188 -33.28 -8.13 -13.27
CA SER A 188 -34.27 -7.83 -12.24
C SER A 188 -33.77 -6.65 -11.41
N LYS A 189 -34.60 -5.61 -11.36
CA LYS A 189 -34.39 -4.32 -10.67
C LYS A 189 -33.77 -4.46 -9.27
N GLU A 190 -34.09 -5.54 -8.57
CA GLU A 190 -33.59 -5.85 -7.24
C GLU A 190 -32.17 -6.45 -7.29
N GLN A 191 -31.92 -7.38 -8.21
CA GLN A 191 -30.62 -8.07 -8.32
C GLN A 191 -29.43 -7.12 -8.50
N THR A 192 -29.57 -6.05 -9.30
CA THR A 192 -28.45 -5.10 -9.50
C THR A 192 -28.17 -4.27 -8.26
N LEU A 193 -29.21 -3.85 -7.54
CA LEU A 193 -29.08 -3.07 -6.31
C LEU A 193 -28.55 -3.95 -5.18
N ASP A 194 -29.00 -5.20 -5.10
CA ASP A 194 -28.52 -6.18 -4.13
C ASP A 194 -27.03 -6.50 -4.35
N ILE A 195 -26.59 -6.65 -5.60
CA ILE A 195 -25.15 -6.84 -5.91
C ILE A 195 -24.33 -5.64 -5.43
N LEU A 196 -24.77 -4.41 -5.70
CA LEU A 196 -24.07 -3.19 -5.25
C LEU A 196 -23.98 -3.12 -3.72
N GLN A 197 -25.08 -3.39 -3.02
CA GLN A 197 -25.10 -3.43 -1.54
C GLN A 197 -24.21 -4.55 -0.99
N ASN A 198 -24.19 -5.71 -1.65
CA ASN A 198 -23.33 -6.82 -1.26
C ASN A 198 -21.84 -6.48 -1.47
N ILE A 199 -21.49 -5.78 -2.55
CA ILE A 199 -20.12 -5.29 -2.79
C ILE A 199 -19.74 -4.26 -1.73
N GLU A 200 -20.63 -3.30 -1.46
CA GLU A 200 -20.43 -2.29 -0.41
C GLU A 200 -20.15 -2.97 0.94
N LYS A 201 -21.02 -3.89 1.37
CA LYS A 201 -20.89 -4.60 2.65
C LYS A 201 -19.61 -5.45 2.71
N GLN A 202 -19.22 -6.09 1.60
CA GLN A 202 -17.98 -6.85 1.53
C GLN A 202 -16.75 -5.95 1.66
N ILE A 203 -16.72 -4.81 0.97
CA ILE A 203 -15.62 -3.83 1.08
C ILE A 203 -15.51 -3.30 2.51
N GLN A 204 -16.65 -2.95 3.14
CA GLN A 204 -16.69 -2.47 4.52
C GLN A 204 -16.20 -3.52 5.52
N ASN A 205 -16.70 -4.75 5.42
CA ASN A 205 -16.27 -5.86 6.28
C ASN A 205 -14.78 -6.15 6.10
N TYR A 206 -14.30 -6.21 4.86
CA TYR A 206 -12.89 -6.42 4.56
C TYR A 206 -12.01 -5.34 5.19
N LEU A 207 -12.36 -4.06 5.02
CA LEU A 207 -11.57 -2.96 5.56
C LEU A 207 -11.63 -2.88 7.07
N THR A 208 -12.78 -3.18 7.67
CA THR A 208 -12.93 -3.23 9.13
C THR A 208 -12.04 -4.33 9.71
N ILE A 209 -12.13 -5.54 9.15
CA ILE A 209 -11.30 -6.68 9.59
C ILE A 209 -9.82 -6.35 9.37
N ARG A 210 -9.43 -5.84 8.19
CA ARG A 210 -8.03 -5.51 7.88
C ARG A 210 -7.48 -4.44 8.81
N THR A 211 -8.25 -3.40 9.07
CA THR A 211 -7.85 -2.33 10.00
C THR A 211 -7.68 -2.87 11.42
N LEU A 212 -8.62 -3.70 11.88
CA LEU A 212 -8.57 -4.26 13.24
C LEU A 212 -7.39 -5.23 13.41
N VAL A 213 -7.16 -6.09 12.41
CA VAL A 213 -6.02 -7.04 12.39
C VAL A 213 -4.70 -6.28 12.36
N ASN A 214 -4.54 -5.31 11.45
CA ASN A 214 -3.30 -4.54 11.34
C ASN A 214 -3.04 -3.71 12.60
N LEU A 215 -4.08 -3.09 13.18
CA LEU A 215 -3.96 -2.32 14.42
C LEU A 215 -3.54 -3.22 15.59
N SER A 216 -4.17 -4.38 15.72
CA SER A 216 -3.85 -5.35 16.77
C SER A 216 -2.43 -5.86 16.62
N ALA A 217 -2.01 -6.21 15.40
CA ALA A 217 -0.65 -6.64 15.11
C ALA A 217 0.38 -5.54 15.43
N ALA A 218 0.11 -4.30 15.05
CA ALA A 218 0.97 -3.16 15.35
C ALA A 218 1.12 -2.94 16.86
N LEU A 219 0.01 -2.94 17.61
CA LEU A 219 0.04 -2.78 19.07
C LEU A 219 0.76 -3.92 19.76
N LEU A 220 0.53 -5.17 19.35
CA LEU A 220 1.24 -6.33 19.90
C LEU A 220 2.74 -6.25 19.61
N CYS A 221 3.12 -5.85 18.40
CA CYS A 221 4.53 -5.64 18.04
C CYS A 221 5.16 -4.53 18.88
N MET A 222 4.48 -3.39 19.04
CA MET A 222 4.94 -2.29 19.91
C MET A 222 5.11 -2.75 21.36
N LEU A 223 4.17 -3.53 21.90
CA LEU A 223 4.26 -4.09 23.26
C LEU A 223 5.47 -5.01 23.41
N TRP A 224 5.70 -5.91 22.45
CA TRP A 224 6.87 -6.79 22.44
C TRP A 224 8.17 -5.98 22.39
N MET A 225 8.25 -4.98 21.52
CA MET A 225 9.41 -4.10 21.43
C MET A 225 9.66 -3.35 22.75
N LEU A 226 8.60 -2.90 23.43
CA LEU A 226 8.70 -2.24 24.72
C LEU A 226 9.25 -3.17 25.80
N ILE A 227 8.81 -4.43 25.83
CA ILE A 227 9.30 -5.46 26.78
C ILE A 227 10.79 -5.72 26.57
N PHE A 228 11.24 -5.83 25.31
CA PHE A 228 12.64 -6.08 24.97
C PHE A 228 13.51 -4.82 24.91
N GLY A 229 12.95 -3.65 25.18
CA GLY A 229 13.68 -2.37 25.16
C GLY A 229 14.20 -1.99 23.76
N VAL A 230 13.51 -2.40 22.71
CA VAL A 230 13.89 -2.11 21.32
C VAL A 230 13.65 -0.64 21.00
N ASP A 231 14.63 0.01 20.39
CA ASP A 231 14.51 1.40 19.92
C ASP A 231 13.44 1.53 18.80
N PHE A 232 12.92 2.75 18.58
CA PHE A 232 11.95 3.08 17.52
C PHE A 232 10.59 2.35 17.55
N ILE A 233 10.11 1.97 18.74
CA ILE A 233 8.82 1.29 18.97
C ILE A 233 7.68 1.89 18.14
N LEU A 234 7.48 3.22 18.22
CA LEU A 234 6.40 3.91 17.51
C LEU A 234 6.57 3.83 15.99
N VAL A 235 7.79 4.00 15.49
CA VAL A 235 8.12 3.95 14.06
C VAL A 235 7.77 2.59 13.48
N CYS A 236 8.24 1.52 14.13
CA CYS A 236 8.04 0.15 13.71
C CYS A 236 6.58 -0.24 13.73
N GLY A 237 5.83 0.11 14.78
CA GLY A 237 4.41 -0.23 14.81
C GLY A 237 3.56 0.60 13.84
N ILE A 238 3.90 1.88 13.58
CA ILE A 238 3.22 2.68 12.55
C ILE A 238 3.49 2.11 11.16
N LEU A 239 4.75 1.80 10.84
CA LEU A 239 5.10 1.14 9.58
C LEU A 239 4.37 -0.19 9.46
N LEU A 240 4.36 -1.02 10.50
CA LEU A 240 3.65 -2.29 10.50
C LEU A 240 2.16 -2.11 10.24
N PHE A 241 1.52 -1.15 10.90
CA PHE A 241 0.11 -0.83 10.66
C PHE A 241 -0.17 -0.43 9.21
N VAL A 242 0.65 0.46 8.63
CA VAL A 242 0.44 1.05 7.31
C VAL A 242 0.82 0.07 6.18
N LEU A 243 2.01 -0.53 6.27
CA LEU A 243 2.54 -1.40 5.22
C LEU A 243 1.73 -2.68 5.11
N ASP A 244 1.21 -3.20 6.24
CA ASP A 244 0.38 -4.41 6.22
C ASP A 244 -0.98 -4.20 5.56
N PHE A 245 -1.32 -3.02 5.02
CA PHE A 245 -2.44 -2.89 4.08
C PHE A 245 -2.10 -3.38 2.67
N ILE A 246 -0.81 -3.41 2.30
CA ILE A 246 -0.31 -3.93 1.02
C ILE A 246 -0.07 -5.44 1.17
N PRO A 247 -0.89 -6.32 0.57
CA PRO A 247 -0.71 -7.77 0.66
C PRO A 247 0.69 -8.22 0.19
N ASP A 248 1.23 -9.25 0.83
CA ASP A 248 2.53 -9.92 0.57
C ASP A 248 3.80 -9.08 0.74
N VAL A 249 3.80 -7.82 0.31
CA VAL A 249 4.95 -6.90 0.43
C VAL A 249 5.00 -6.26 1.82
N GLY A 250 3.83 -5.95 2.38
CA GLY A 250 3.69 -5.27 3.66
C GLY A 250 4.31 -6.03 4.81
N SER A 251 3.84 -7.25 5.06
CA SER A 251 4.25 -8.07 6.21
C SER A 251 5.74 -8.38 6.23
N VAL A 252 6.35 -8.61 5.05
CA VAL A 252 7.79 -8.88 4.93
C VAL A 252 8.60 -7.66 5.36
N ILE A 253 8.27 -6.48 4.86
CA ILE A 253 9.01 -5.24 5.18
C ILE A 253 8.73 -4.80 6.63
N SER A 254 7.46 -4.84 7.03
CA SER A 254 6.99 -4.48 8.37
C SER A 254 7.69 -5.27 9.48
N SER A 255 7.97 -6.56 9.24
CA SER A 255 8.62 -7.43 10.22
C SER A 255 10.15 -7.36 10.16
N ALA A 256 10.73 -7.18 8.97
CA ALA A 256 12.18 -7.11 8.80
C ALA A 256 12.83 -5.93 9.54
N ILE A 257 12.17 -4.76 9.54
CA ILE A 257 12.71 -3.53 10.14
C ILE A 257 12.93 -3.68 11.67
N PRO A 258 11.93 -4.06 12.49
CA PRO A 258 12.13 -4.25 13.92
C PRO A 258 13.19 -5.31 14.26
N ILE A 259 13.24 -6.40 13.50
CA ILE A 259 14.22 -7.48 13.69
C ILE A 259 15.64 -6.95 13.48
N LEU A 260 15.83 -6.17 12.42
CA LEU A 260 17.13 -5.57 12.12
C LEU A 260 17.56 -4.59 13.22
N ILE A 261 16.65 -3.73 13.69
CA ILE A 261 16.94 -2.78 14.77
C ILE A 261 17.37 -3.52 16.04
N TYR A 262 16.63 -4.56 16.44
CA TYR A 262 16.95 -5.35 17.61
C TYR A 262 18.33 -6.02 17.51
N LEU A 263 18.69 -6.56 16.34
CA LEU A 263 19.99 -7.21 16.13
C LEU A 263 21.17 -6.23 16.21
N LEU A 264 20.94 -4.96 15.90
CA LEU A 264 21.99 -3.93 15.85
C LEU A 264 22.05 -3.07 17.10
N GLN A 265 21.15 -3.27 18.06
CA GLN A 265 21.12 -2.51 19.30
C GLN A 265 22.15 -3.00 20.31
#